data_AF-A0A2I0PXG5-F1
#
_entry.id   AF-A0A2I0PXG5-F1
#
_cell.length_a   1.000
_cell.length_b   1.000
_cell.length_c   1.000
_cell.angle_alpha   90.00
_cell.angle_beta   90.00
_cell.angle_gamma   90.00
#
_symmetry.space_group_name_H-M   'P 1'
#
loop_
_entity.id
_entity.type
_entity.pdbx_description
1 polymer ?
#
loop_
_entity_poly.entity_id
_entity_poly.type
_entity_poly.pdbx_seq_one_letter_code
_entity_poly.pdbx_strand_id
1 'polypeptide(L)'
;MAFSVHVNMNRCTGCGNCVVACPVNAIELYTLDPVTKDKIYTVVDGKSVSLDVKMELCAGCGVCVNACPYDVITLSGRGETGALGIV
;
A
#
# COMPACT_ATOMS: atom_id res chain seq x y z
N MET A 1 -14.35 -8.69 -9.01
CA MET A 1 -14.16 -7.26 -9.31
C MET A 1 -12.66 -7.04 -9.50
N ALA A 2 -12.22 -6.36 -10.56
CA ALA A 2 -10.80 -6.27 -10.92
C ALA A 2 -10.28 -4.84 -10.71
N PHE A 3 -9.78 -4.58 -9.51
CA PHE A 3 -8.96 -3.43 -9.16
C PHE A 3 -7.54 -3.92 -8.90
N SER A 4 -6.54 -3.04 -8.95
CA SER A 4 -5.15 -3.32 -8.58
C SER A 4 -4.56 -2.10 -7.90
N VAL A 5 -3.84 -2.33 -6.79
CA VAL A 5 -3.13 -1.27 -6.06
C VAL A 5 -1.66 -1.36 -6.44
N HIS A 6 -1.10 -0.25 -6.92
CA HIS A 6 0.31 -0.11 -7.23
C HIS A 6 0.97 0.78 -6.18
N VAL A 7 2.13 0.36 -5.66
CA VAL A 7 2.87 1.13 -4.65
C VAL A 7 4.31 1.28 -5.11
N ASN A 8 4.79 2.53 -5.17
CA ASN A 8 6.18 2.81 -5.47
C ASN A 8 7.04 2.58 -4.21
N MET A 9 7.64 1.39 -4.12
CA MET A 9 8.48 1.01 -2.98
C MET A 9 9.79 1.77 -2.87
N ASN A 10 10.29 2.38 -3.95
CA ASN A 10 11.48 3.23 -3.89
C ASN A 10 11.24 4.52 -3.12
N ARG A 11 9.98 4.97 -3.03
CA ARG A 11 9.58 6.19 -2.32
C ARG A 11 8.73 5.91 -1.07
N CYS A 12 8.28 4.68 -0.89
CA CYS A 12 7.53 4.26 0.29
C CYS A 12 8.44 4.25 1.52
N THR A 13 8.08 5.01 2.55
CA THR A 13 8.80 5.06 3.82
C THR A 13 8.32 4.02 4.83
N GLY A 14 7.24 3.29 4.52
CA GLY A 14 6.62 2.36 5.46
C GLY A 14 5.96 3.01 6.67
N CYS A 15 5.51 4.27 6.55
CA CYS A 15 4.83 4.99 7.64
C CYS A 15 3.53 4.34 8.16
N GLY A 16 2.96 3.38 7.43
CA GLY A 16 1.78 2.62 7.89
C GLY A 16 0.43 3.34 7.77
N ASN A 17 0.38 4.59 7.30
CA ASN A 17 -0.88 5.34 7.15
C ASN A 17 -1.94 4.60 6.30
N CYS A 18 -1.51 3.94 5.23
CA CYS A 18 -2.40 3.17 4.36
C CYS A 18 -3.06 1.97 5.07
N VAL A 19 -2.38 1.37 6.05
CA VAL A 19 -2.90 0.26 6.86
C VAL A 19 -4.01 0.79 7.77
N VAL A 20 -3.73 1.86 8.52
CA VAL A 20 -4.67 2.46 9.48
C VAL A 20 -5.90 3.05 8.78
N ALA A 21 -5.72 3.64 7.60
CA ALA A 21 -6.81 4.23 6.83
C ALA A 21 -7.73 3.20 6.17
N CYS A 22 -7.31 1.93 6.05
CA CYS A 22 -8.08 0.92 5.34
C CYS A 22 -9.24 0.40 6.21
N PRO A 23 -10.52 0.70 5.89
CA PRO A 23 -11.65 0.31 6.74
C PRO A 23 -11.89 -1.21 6.77
N VAL A 24 -11.41 -1.92 5.74
CA VAL A 24 -11.56 -3.37 5.57
C VAL A 24 -10.28 -4.13 5.93
N ASN A 25 -9.25 -3.45 6.45
CA ASN A 25 -7.95 -4.04 6.78
C ASN A 25 -7.36 -4.90 5.64
N ALA A 26 -7.53 -4.47 4.39
CA ALA A 26 -7.05 -5.17 3.21
C ALA A 26 -5.54 -4.93 2.92
N ILE A 27 -4.91 -3.99 3.62
CA ILE A 27 -3.50 -3.62 3.43
C ILE A 27 -2.72 -4.02 4.67
N GLU A 28 -1.62 -4.74 4.48
CA GLU A 28 -0.72 -5.18 5.54
C GLU A 28 0.70 -4.68 5.24
N LEU A 29 1.35 -4.08 6.24
CA LEU A 29 2.72 -3.58 6.12
C LEU A 29 3.62 -4.37 7.06
N TYR A 30 4.68 -4.96 6.51
CA TYR A 30 5.67 -5.70 7.27
C TYR A 30 7.07 -5.39 6.76
N THR A 31 8.06 -5.53 7.64
CA THR A 31 9.46 -5.50 7.23
C THR A 31 9.89 -6.91 6.85
N LEU A 32 10.71 -7.03 5.80
CA LEU A 32 11.34 -8.28 5.44
C LEU A 32 12.79 -8.26 5.90
N ASP A 33 13.25 -9.36 6.48
CA ASP A 33 14.67 -9.51 6.76
C ASP A 33 15.43 -9.71 5.43
N PRO A 34 16.50 -8.95 5.14
CA PRO A 34 17.18 -8.98 3.85
C PRO A 34 17.87 -10.32 3.56
N VAL A 35 18.12 -11.14 4.60
CA VAL A 35 18.80 -12.44 4.48
C VAL A 35 17.80 -13.59 4.36
N THR A 36 16.80 -13.65 5.24
CA THR A 36 15.87 -14.78 5.34
C THR A 36 14.51 -14.55 4.65
N LYS A 37 14.18 -13.31 4.24
CA LYS A 37 12.86 -12.92 3.70
C LYS A 37 11.69 -13.26 4.63
N ASP A 38 11.94 -13.37 5.92
CA ASP A 38 10.91 -13.62 6.92
C ASP A 38 10.19 -12.32 7.31
N LYS A 39 8.93 -12.42 7.73
CA LYS A 39 8.12 -11.28 8.17
C LYS A 39 8.55 -10.88 9.58
N ILE A 40 9.29 -9.78 9.69
CA ILE A 40 9.71 -9.22 10.97
C ILE A 40 8.87 -7.99 11.34
N TYR A 41 8.64 -7.81 12.64
CA TYR A 41 7.85 -6.70 13.18
C TYR A 41 8.71 -5.56 13.75
N THR A 42 10.02 -5.74 13.82
CA THR A 42 10.96 -4.79 14.42
C THR A 42 11.82 -4.14 13.34
N VAL A 43 11.68 -2.83 13.17
CA VAL A 43 12.50 -2.04 12.25
C VAL A 43 13.90 -1.91 12.84
N VAL A 44 14.86 -2.60 12.24
CA VAL A 44 16.27 -2.49 12.60
C VAL A 44 17.00 -2.16 11.31
N ASP A 45 17.71 -1.04 11.23
CA ASP A 45 18.72 -0.81 10.17
C ASP A 45 18.22 -0.75 8.70
N GLY A 46 17.13 -0.02 8.42
CA GLY A 46 16.77 0.31 7.03
C GLY A 46 16.21 -0.86 6.18
N LYS A 47 15.64 -1.87 6.85
CA LYS A 47 15.05 -3.06 6.20
C LYS A 47 13.93 -2.72 5.22
N SER A 48 13.87 -3.49 4.14
CA SER A 48 12.89 -3.34 3.07
C SER A 48 11.47 -3.49 3.61
N VAL A 49 10.68 -2.44 3.39
CA VAL A 49 9.26 -2.44 3.70
C VAL A 49 8.54 -3.15 2.56
N SER A 50 7.73 -4.14 2.91
CA SER A 50 6.81 -4.80 1.99
C SER A 50 5.38 -4.49 2.38
N LEU A 51 4.55 -4.28 1.37
CA LEU A 51 3.14 -3.95 1.51
C LEU A 51 2.38 -4.98 0.70
N ASP A 52 1.58 -5.77 1.41
CA ASP A 52 0.73 -6.79 0.82
C ASP A 52 -0.72 -6.30 0.83
N VAL A 53 -1.39 -6.45 -0.32
CA VAL A 53 -2.79 -6.05 -0.48
C VAL A 53 -3.62 -7.30 -0.73
N LYS A 54 -4.48 -7.63 0.22
CA LYS A 54 -5.44 -8.72 0.12
C LYS A 54 -6.56 -8.29 -0.82
N MET A 55 -6.39 -8.59 -2.11
CA MET A 55 -7.32 -8.21 -3.16
C MET A 55 -8.72 -8.81 -2.98
N GLU A 56 -8.84 -9.89 -2.21
CA GLU A 56 -10.10 -10.51 -1.81
C GLU A 56 -10.92 -9.64 -0.85
N LEU A 57 -10.25 -8.81 -0.03
CA LEU A 57 -10.85 -7.88 0.92
C LEU A 57 -10.94 -6.46 0.38
N CYS A 58 -10.07 -6.10 -0.57
CA CYS A 58 -9.98 -4.76 -1.12
C CYS A 58 -11.29 -4.39 -1.83
N ALA A 59 -11.94 -3.33 -1.37
CA ALA A 59 -13.16 -2.80 -2.00
C ALA A 59 -12.87 -1.79 -3.14
N GLY A 60 -11.59 -1.43 -3.36
CA GLY A 60 -11.22 -0.41 -4.36
C GLY A 60 -11.67 1.01 -3.99
N CYS A 61 -11.81 1.35 -2.71
CA CYS A 61 -12.32 2.65 -2.25
C CYS A 61 -11.34 3.84 -2.39
N GLY A 62 -10.05 3.59 -2.69
CA GLY A 62 -9.06 4.65 -2.89
C GLY A 62 -8.57 5.39 -1.63
N VAL A 63 -9.09 5.07 -0.43
CA VAL A 63 -8.69 5.76 0.82
C VAL A 63 -7.19 5.69 1.11
N CYS A 64 -6.52 4.61 0.69
CA CYS A 64 -5.08 4.43 0.85
C CYS A 64 -4.25 5.40 0.00
N VAL A 65 -4.76 5.81 -1.17
CA VAL A 65 -4.14 6.82 -2.03
C VAL A 65 -4.13 8.16 -1.29
N ASN A 66 -5.30 8.59 -0.80
CA ASN A 66 -5.44 9.85 -0.07
C ASN A 66 -4.73 9.87 1.29
N ALA A 67 -4.62 8.72 1.96
CA ALA A 67 -3.92 8.60 3.22
C ALA A 67 -2.38 8.65 3.08
N CYS A 68 -1.85 8.46 1.87
CA CYS A 68 -0.43 8.43 1.62
C CYS A 68 0.15 9.85 1.49
N PRO A 69 0.93 10.36 2.46
CA PRO A 69 1.45 11.72 2.39
C PRO A 69 2.55 11.90 1.32
N TYR A 70 3.10 10.80 0.82
CA TYR A 70 4.16 10.81 -0.20
C TYR A 70 3.62 10.62 -1.62
N ASP A 71 2.31 10.40 -1.77
CA ASP A 71 1.63 10.16 -3.05
C ASP A 71 2.31 9.03 -3.85
N VAL A 72 2.59 7.90 -3.18
CA VAL A 72 3.28 6.74 -3.77
C VAL A 72 2.36 5.57 -4.09
N ILE A 73 1.07 5.69 -3.79
CA ILE A 73 0.07 4.63 -3.97
C ILE A 73 -0.86 5.05 -5.12
N THR A 74 -1.10 4.14 -6.05
CA THR A 74 -2.03 4.35 -7.17
C THR A 74 -3.03 3.20 -7.21
N LEU A 75 -4.30 3.50 -7.40
CA LEU A 75 -5.34 2.49 -7.57
C LEU A 75 -5.76 2.46 -9.05
N SER A 76 -5.69 1.28 -9.67
CA SER A 76 -6.18 1.03 -11.03
C SER A 76 -7.44 0.18 -10.96
N GLY A 77 -8.54 0.59 -11.58
CA GLY A 77 -9.80 -0.18 -11.55
C GLY A 77 -10.90 0.49 -12.38
N ARG A 78 -11.88 -0.30 -12.85
CA ARG A 78 -13.05 0.18 -13.59
C ARG A 78 -14.16 0.58 -12.61
N GLY A 79 -13.96 1.68 -11.90
CA GLY A 79 -14.91 2.24 -10.94
C GLY A 79 -14.43 3.62 -10.49
N GLU A 80 -15.03 4.65 -11.09
CA GLU A 80 -15.08 6.06 -10.70
C GLU A 80 -13.83 6.78 -10.12
N THR A 81 -13.19 7.56 -11.00
CA THR A 81 -12.95 9.01 -10.83
C THR A 81 -12.49 9.50 -9.45
N GLY A 82 -11.18 9.57 -9.25
CA GLY A 82 -10.58 10.28 -8.12
C GLY A 82 -9.10 10.52 -8.33
N ALA A 83 -8.78 11.65 -8.98
CA ALA A 83 -7.45 12.25 -9.11
C ALA A 83 -6.44 11.58 -10.07
N LEU A 84 -6.43 12.16 -11.28
CA LEU A 84 -5.26 12.74 -11.96
C LEU A 84 -4.81 12.05 -13.27
N GLY A 85 -5.13 12.71 -14.39
CA GLY A 85 -4.25 12.78 -15.56
C GLY A 85 -4.83 12.29 -16.89
N ILE A 86 -5.61 13.13 -17.58
CA ILE A 86 -5.36 13.41 -18.99
C ILE A 86 -5.64 14.91 -19.26
N VAL A 87 -4.66 15.57 -19.84
CA VAL A 87 -4.77 16.80 -20.62
C VAL A 87 -5.46 16.51 -21.96
#